data_AF-A0A926ZVX4-F1
#
_entry.id   AF-A0A926ZVX4-F1
#
_cell.length_a   1.000
_cell.length_b   1.000
_cell.length_c   1.000
_cell.angle_alpha   90.00
_cell.angle_beta   90.00
_cell.angle_gamma   90.00
#
_symmetry.space_group_name_H-M   'P 1'
#
loop_
_entity.id
_entity.type
_entity.pdbx_description
1 polymer ?
#
loop_
_entity_poly.entity_id
_entity_poly.type
_entity_poly.pdbx_seq_one_letter_code
_entity_poly.pdbx_strand_id
1 'polypeptide(L)' 'MATGFEPRFVIEIIDGARMGKLTVPLAQTADWINFLVTPHYRAEIIAAEQTRQGIEIYFAAGEGLYGYLEGRLGDLAQAA' A
#
# COMPACT_ATOMS: atom_id res chain seq x y z
N MET A 1 18.59 -15.22 -1.77
CA MET A 1 18.85 -13.95 -2.49
C MET A 1 17.52 -13.48 -3.05
N ALA A 2 16.82 -12.58 -2.36
CA ALA A 2 15.61 -11.96 -2.88
C ALA A 2 16.03 -10.68 -3.62
N THR A 3 15.98 -10.71 -4.94
CA THR A 3 16.05 -9.48 -5.75
C THR A 3 14.87 -8.61 -5.36
N GLY A 4 15.17 -7.43 -4.81
CA GLY A 4 14.25 -6.58 -4.07
C GLY A 4 13.06 -6.12 -4.90
N PHE A 5 11.86 -6.57 -4.52
CA PHE A 5 10.63 -5.89 -4.88
C PHE A 5 10.33 -4.91 -3.75
N GLU A 6 10.36 -3.62 -4.05
CA GLU A 6 10.06 -2.56 -3.08
C GLU A 6 8.56 -2.27 -3.06
N PRO A 7 7.96 -2.09 -1.87
CA PRO A 7 6.57 -1.67 -1.77
C PRO A 7 6.30 -0.38 -2.53
N ARG A 8 5.22 -0.34 -3.30
CA ARG A 8 4.82 0.83 -4.08
C ARG A 8 3.41 1.25 -3.71
N PHE A 9 3.23 2.55 -3.49
CA PHE A 9 1.92 3.16 -3.23
C PHE A 9 1.53 4.11 -4.35
N VAL A 10 0.26 4.06 -4.74
CA VAL A 10 -0.40 5.02 -5.63
C VAL A 10 -1.82 5.26 -5.15
N ILE A 11 -2.37 6.44 -5.47
CA ILE A 11 -3.79 6.75 -5.27
C ILE A 11 -4.48 6.57 -6.62
N GLU A 12 -5.51 5.72 -6.66
CA GLU A 12 -6.38 5.54 -7.82
C GLU A 12 -7.72 6.25 -7.59
N ILE A 13 -8.35 6.71 -8.67
CA ILE A 13 -9.71 7.25 -8.65
C ILE A 13 -10.60 6.26 -9.39
N ILE A 14 -11.48 5.57 -8.67
CA ILE A 14 -12.40 4.58 -9.21
C ILE A 14 -13.82 5.07 -8.94
N ASP A 15 -14.61 5.31 -9.99
CA ASP A 15 -15.99 5.83 -9.90
C ASP A 15 -16.15 7.10 -9.05
N GLY A 16 -15.12 7.96 -9.06
CA GLY A 16 -15.08 9.21 -8.29
C GLY A 16 -14.64 9.06 -6.83
N ALA A 17 -14.38 7.84 -6.34
CA ALA A 17 -13.82 7.58 -5.04
C ALA A 17 -12.29 7.48 -5.11
N ARG A 18 -11.58 8.14 -4.17
CA ARG A 18 -10.12 8.02 -4.01
C ARG A 18 -9.78 6.78 -3.22
N MET A 19 -8.94 5.92 -3.78
CA MET A 19 -8.57 4.63 -3.21
C MET A 19 -7.06 4.50 -3.16
N GLY A 20 -6.53 4.03 -2.04
CA GLY A 20 -5.14 3.64 -1.93
C GLY A 20 -4.92 2.28 -2.58
N LYS A 21 -3.89 2.18 -3.42
CA LYS A 21 -3.37 0.93 -3.95
C LYS A 21 -1.93 0.75 -3.50
N LEU A 22 -1.70 -0.28 -2.69
CA LEU A 22 -0.38 -0.64 -2.17
C LEU A 22 0.03 -2.01 -2.74
N THR A 23 1.09 -2.03 -3.54
CA THR A 23 1.67 -3.26 -4.08
C THR A 23 2.85 -3.69 -3.21
N VAL A 24 2.80 -4.90 -2.65
CA VAL A 24 3.79 -5.41 -1.68
C VAL A 24 4.26 -6.83 -2.03
N PRO A 25 5.47 -7.24 -1.60
CA PRO A 25 5.87 -8.65 -1.72
C PRO A 25 4.90 -9.56 -0.96
N LEU A 26 4.65 -10.76 -1.50
CA LEU A 26 3.81 -11.77 -0.84
C LEU A 26 4.27 -12.04 0.60
N ALA A 27 5.58 -12.15 0.81
CA ALA A 27 6.19 -12.41 2.13
C ALA A 27 5.92 -11.30 3.16
N GLN A 28 5.60 -10.07 2.73
CA GLN A 28 5.36 -8.92 3.61
C GLN A 28 3.88 -8.56 3.73
N THR A 29 2.98 -9.30 3.07
CA THR A 29 1.56 -8.92 2.96
C THR A 29 0.87 -8.84 4.32
N ALA A 30 1.14 -9.79 5.22
CA ALA A 30 0.55 -9.79 6.56
C ALA A 30 0.97 -8.56 7.39
N ASP A 31 2.24 -8.16 7.31
CA ASP A 31 2.77 -6.99 8.01
C ASP A 31 2.12 -5.70 7.51
N TRP A 32 1.96 -5.58 6.20
CA TRP A 32 1.30 -4.42 5.59
C TRP A 32 -0.19 -4.35 5.91
N ILE A 33 -0.91 -5.48 5.88
CA ILE A 33 -2.31 -5.51 6.30
C ILE A 33 -2.43 -5.10 7.77
N ASN A 34 -1.61 -5.69 8.66
CA ASN A 34 -1.62 -5.35 10.08
C ASN A 34 -1.33 -3.87 10.32
N PHE A 35 -0.34 -3.30 9.62
CA PHE A 35 -0.03 -1.87 9.66
C PHE A 35 -1.24 -1.01 9.26
N LEU A 36 -1.85 -1.30 8.09
CA LEU A 36 -2.97 -0.54 7.54
C LEU A 36 -4.19 -0.53 8.47
N VAL A 37 -4.50 -1.67 9.10
CA VAL A 37 -5.67 -1.82 9.98
C VAL A 37 -5.41 -1.41 11.42
N THR A 38 -4.20 -0.98 11.78
CA THR A 38 -3.92 -0.52 13.14
C THR A 38 -4.88 0.61 13.56
N PRO A 39 -5.24 0.72 14.85
CA PRO A 39 -6.23 1.69 15.33
C PRO A 39 -5.91 3.16 15.02
N HIS A 40 -4.64 3.47 14.71
CA HIS A 40 -4.18 4.79 14.34
C HIS A 40 -4.54 5.15 12.89
N TYR A 41 -4.40 4.20 11.96
CA TYR A 41 -4.62 4.43 10.54
C TYR A 41 -6.02 4.03 10.08
N ARG A 42 -6.59 2.96 10.65
CA ARG A 42 -7.96 2.48 10.40
C ARG A 42 -8.32 2.39 8.91
N ALA A 43 -7.39 1.94 8.08
CA ALA A 43 -7.69 1.73 6.68
C ALA A 43 -8.75 0.63 6.54
N GLU A 44 -9.74 0.87 5.69
CA GLU A 44 -10.72 -0.10 5.28
C GLU A 44 -10.19 -0.86 4.07
N ILE A 45 -9.88 -2.14 4.24
CA ILE A 45 -9.44 -2.99 3.13
C ILE A 45 -10.65 -3.35 2.28
N ILE A 46 -10.58 -3.01 0.99
CA ILE A 46 -11.65 -3.23 0.01
C ILE A 46 -11.40 -4.55 -0.73
N ALA A 47 -10.16 -4.75 -1.20
CA ALA A 47 -9.76 -5.94 -1.95
C ALA A 47 -8.26 -6.21 -1.79
N ALA A 48 -7.87 -7.47 -2.02
CA ALA A 48 -6.46 -7.85 -2.15
C ALA A 48 -6.32 -8.87 -3.28
N GLU A 49 -5.43 -8.60 -4.22
CA GLU A 49 -5.25 -9.40 -5.42
C GLU A 49 -3.78 -9.80 -5.61
N GLN A 50 -3.53 -11.05 -5.99
CA GLN A 50 -2.19 -11.49 -6.35
C GLN A 50 -1.93 -11.21 -7.84
N THR A 51 -0.88 -10.44 -8.11
CA THR A 51 -0.40 -10.13 -9.45
C THR A 51 1.01 -10.70 -9.69
N ARG A 52 1.55 -10.49 -10.88
CA ARG A 52 2.94 -10.83 -11.19
C ARG A 52 3.96 -10.00 -10.39
N GLN A 53 3.54 -8.82 -9.90
CA GLN A 53 4.40 -7.89 -9.15
C GLN A 53 4.37 -8.16 -7.65
N GLY A 54 3.31 -8.78 -7.12
CA GLY A 54 3.15 -9.03 -5.69
C GLY A 54 1.69 -9.13 -5.31
N ILE A 55 1.36 -8.75 -4.08
CA ILE A 55 -0.03 -8.54 -3.65
C ILE A 55 -0.37 -7.07 -3.80
N GLU A 56 -1.43 -6.77 -4.53
CA GLU A 56 -2.04 -5.44 -4.58
C GLU A 56 -3.14 -5.36 -3.54
N ILE A 57 -3.01 -4.42 -2.61
CA ILE A 57 -3.97 -4.18 -1.53
C ILE A 57 -4.69 -2.87 -1.85
N TYR A 58 -6.00 -2.95 -2.00
CA TYR A 58 -6.89 -1.83 -2.25
C TYR A 58 -7.59 -1.43 -0.95
N PHE A 59 -7.51 -0.16 -0.57
CA PHE A 59 -8.07 0.31 0.69
C PHE A 59 -8.54 1.76 0.64
N ALA A 60 -9.52 2.09 1.47
CA ALA A 60 -9.91 3.46 1.77
C ALA A 60 -9.29 3.89 3.11
N ALA A 61 -8.74 5.10 3.16
CA ALA A 61 -8.21 5.69 4.39
C ALA A 61 -8.29 7.22 4.36
N GLY A 62 -7.98 7.84 5.50
CA GLY A 62 -7.85 9.30 5.57
C GLY A 62 -6.58 9.81 4.90
N GLU A 63 -6.60 11.08 4.46
CA GLU A 63 -5.47 11.74 3.76
C GLU A 63 -4.14 11.68 4.54
N GLY A 64 -4.19 11.62 5.87
CA GLY A 64 -2.98 11.47 6.70
C GLY A 64 -2.21 10.16 6.44
N LEU A 65 -2.91 9.04 6.20
CA LEU A 65 -2.27 7.78 5.85
C LEU A 65 -1.72 7.81 4.43
N TYR A 66 -2.47 8.39 3.49
CA TYR A 66 -2.01 8.55 2.11
C TYR A 66 -0.73 9.38 2.03
N GLY A 67 -0.70 10.55 2.67
CA GLY A 67 0.50 11.39 2.74
C GLY A 67 1.67 10.70 3.45
N TYR A 68 1.40 9.91 4.50
CA TYR A 68 2.43 9.10 5.15
C TYR A 68 3.03 8.05 4.22
N LEU A 69 2.20 7.33 3.45
CA LEU A 69 2.67 6.30 2.52
C LEU A 69 3.40 6.91 1.32
N GLU A 70 2.91 8.03 0.78
CA GLU A 70 3.59 8.80 -0.26
C GLU A 70 4.99 9.24 0.19
N GLY A 71 5.12 9.79 1.40
CA GLY A 71 6.42 10.15 1.97
C GLY A 71 7.32 8.92 2.18
N ARG A 72 6.82 7.94 2.93
CA ARG A 72 7.61 6.74 3.31
C ARG A 72 8.11 5.96 2.11
N LEU A 73 7.29 5.77 1.08
CA LEU A 73 7.63 4.94 -0.08
C LEU A 73 8.19 5.77 -1.25
N GLY A 74 7.84 7.05 -1.34
CA GLY A 74 8.44 7.99 -2.30
C GLY A 74 9.89 8.33 -1.97
N ASP A 75 10.26 8.37 -0.68
CA ASP A 75 11.64 8.57 -0.24
C ASP A 75 12.50 7.31 -0.48
N LEU A 76 11.92 6.11 -0.32
CA LEU A 76 12.61 4.85 -0.61
C LEU A 76 12.97 4.70 -2.10
N ALA A 77 12.05 5.09 -2.99
CA ALA A 77 12.28 5.06 -4.43
C ALA A 77 13.36 6.05 -4.91
N GLN A 78 13.72 7.06 -4.12
CA GLN A 78 14.78 8.04 -4.43
C GLN A 78 16.13 7.67 -3.80
N ALA A 79 16.16 6.74 -2.84
CA ALA A 79 17.35 6.33 -2.11
C ALA A 79 18.01 5.05 -2.65
N ALA A 80 17.36 4.37 -3.60
CA ALA A 80 17.84 3.17 -4.32
C ALA A 80 18.49 3.53 -5.66
#